data_AF-A0A935N609-F1
#
_entry.id   AF-A0A935N609-F1
#
_cell.length_a   1.000
_cell.length_b   1.000
_cell.length_c   1.000
_cell.angle_alpha   90.00
_cell.angle_beta   90.00
_cell.angle_gamma   90.00
#
_symmetry.space_group_name_H-M   'P 1'
#
loop_
_entity.id
_entity.type
_entity.pdbx_description
1 polymer ?
#
loop_
_entity_poly.entity_id
_entity_poly.type
_entity_poly.pdbx_seq_one_letter_code
_entity_poly.pdbx_strand_id
1 'polypeptide(L)'
;MLLYHAPSLPLSQIIADVNKFSNNVMAQQVFLSLSAQESKDNLLGKISQKLKGSFNKSRDVVKHWWQRHFGKNKSQTTEPELENGSGLSRSERISAQSLTALLHTAAKHPHADVFAKSLSIAGVDGTAANMAKRGVANASIGQAQLKTGTLRDVVSIAGYATAQSGQRCSVVGIINHPNAPSARAALDALVEVDGGRSLNDALDYAIQYSLSADIIGYIAATLTTVSFVPQAWHTFRTKDVSGISLGMYSVFTVGIALWLVYGLMLSAWLSSLPMSLPCIGKLDIGDETALP
;
A
#
# COMPACT_ATOMS: atom_id res chain seq x y z
N MET A 1 34.40 37.17 -5.54
CA MET A 1 33.41 37.90 -4.69
C MET A 1 32.08 37.17 -4.82
N LEU A 2 31.49 36.73 -3.70
CA LEU A 2 30.12 36.17 -3.68
C LEU A 2 29.14 37.33 -3.80
N LEU A 3 28.41 37.40 -4.91
CA LEU A 3 27.54 38.55 -5.21
C LEU A 3 26.16 38.45 -4.58
N TYR A 4 25.66 37.22 -4.38
CA TYR A 4 24.33 36.96 -3.85
C TYR A 4 24.27 35.54 -3.28
N HIS A 5 23.51 35.36 -2.22
CA HIS A 5 23.24 34.07 -1.61
C HIS A 5 21.76 33.97 -1.27
N ALA A 6 21.10 32.92 -1.76
CA ALA A 6 19.72 32.60 -1.43
C ALA A 6 19.69 31.26 -0.70
N PRO A 7 19.29 31.21 0.58
CA PRO A 7 19.11 29.94 1.28
C PRO A 7 17.91 29.19 0.71
N SER A 8 17.97 27.86 0.73
CA SER A 8 16.81 27.01 0.44
C SER A 8 15.79 27.05 1.58
N LEU A 9 14.63 26.44 1.34
CA LEU A 9 13.73 26.04 2.41
C LEU A 9 14.44 25.09 3.39
N PRO A 10 14.00 25.05 4.67
CA PRO A 10 14.50 24.05 5.61
C PRO A 10 14.14 22.64 5.14
N LEU A 11 14.98 21.68 5.50
CA LEU A 11 14.82 20.27 5.10
C LEU A 11 13.44 19.70 5.47
N SER A 12 12.86 20.15 6.58
CA SER A 12 11.52 19.75 7.02
C SER A 12 10.42 20.07 5.99
N GLN A 13 10.52 21.20 5.30
CA GLN A 13 9.57 21.58 4.24
C GLN A 13 9.87 20.84 2.93
N ILE A 14 11.16 20.71 2.58
CA ILE A 14 11.59 19.96 1.40
C ILE A 14 11.09 18.51 1.46
N ILE A 15 11.22 17.85 2.63
CA ILE A 15 10.75 16.47 2.81
C ILE A 15 9.22 16.37 2.70
N ALA A 16 8.48 17.38 3.18
CA ALA A 16 7.03 17.42 2.99
C ALA A 16 6.64 17.47 1.52
N ASP A 17 7.30 18.30 0.71
CA ASP A 17 7.05 18.37 -0.73
C ASP A 17 7.44 17.05 -1.44
N VAL A 18 8.58 16.48 -1.08
CA VAL A 18 9.02 15.16 -1.59
C VAL A 18 7.96 14.10 -1.32
N ASN A 19 7.45 14.03 -0.08
CA ASN A 19 6.59 12.95 0.35
C ASN A 19 5.13 13.13 -0.10
N LYS A 20 4.55 14.33 0.06
CA LYS A 20 3.16 14.61 -0.30
C LYS A 20 2.90 14.49 -1.80
N PHE A 21 3.84 14.96 -2.61
CA PHE A 21 3.73 14.91 -4.07
C PHE A 21 4.46 13.72 -4.69
N SER A 22 5.14 12.89 -3.89
CA SER A 22 5.98 11.79 -4.36
C SER A 22 6.96 12.22 -5.46
N ASN A 23 7.65 13.34 -5.24
CA ASN A 23 8.49 13.98 -6.26
C ASN A 23 9.85 13.27 -6.40
N ASN A 24 9.99 12.47 -7.46
CA ASN A 24 11.17 11.66 -7.72
C ASN A 24 12.45 12.49 -7.89
N VAL A 25 12.38 13.63 -8.56
CA VAL A 25 13.55 14.49 -8.82
C VAL A 25 14.07 15.05 -7.49
N MET A 26 13.16 15.55 -6.64
CA MET A 26 13.54 16.07 -5.33
C MET A 26 14.09 14.95 -4.43
N ALA A 27 13.49 13.75 -4.45
CA ALA A 27 13.98 12.60 -3.71
C ALA A 27 15.42 12.23 -4.10
N GLN A 28 15.72 12.19 -5.41
CA GLN A 28 17.08 11.96 -5.91
C GLN A 28 18.06 13.05 -5.46
N GLN A 29 17.65 14.33 -5.44
CA GLN A 29 18.52 15.41 -4.95
C GLN A 29 18.80 15.28 -3.44
N VAL A 30 17.79 14.94 -2.64
CA VAL A 30 17.97 14.65 -1.20
C VAL A 30 18.93 13.47 -1.03
N PHE A 31 18.75 12.39 -1.80
CA PHE A 31 19.62 11.22 -1.77
C PHE A 31 21.07 11.56 -2.12
N LEU A 32 21.30 12.29 -3.22
CA LEU A 32 22.63 12.74 -3.64
C LEU A 32 23.31 13.63 -2.58
N SER A 33 22.52 14.40 -1.81
CA SER A 33 23.06 15.27 -0.77
C SER A 33 23.71 14.51 0.39
N LEU A 34 23.36 13.24 0.61
CA LEU A 34 23.91 12.41 1.69
C LEU A 34 25.43 12.28 1.59
N SER A 35 25.93 11.90 0.42
CA SER A 35 27.38 11.79 0.18
C SER A 35 28.09 13.14 0.04
N ALA A 36 27.35 14.19 -0.35
CA ALA A 36 27.88 15.55 -0.38
C ALA A 36 28.09 16.11 1.04
N GLN A 37 27.25 15.71 2.02
CA GLN A 37 27.38 16.11 3.42
C GLN A 37 28.45 15.29 4.17
N GLU A 38 28.49 13.96 3.99
CA GLU A 38 29.52 13.12 4.62
C GLU A 38 30.94 13.53 4.19
N SER A 39 31.09 13.95 2.93
CA SER A 39 32.37 14.48 2.44
C SER A 39 32.75 15.77 3.16
N LYS A 40 31.79 16.61 3.60
CA LYS A 40 32.03 17.87 4.30
C LYS A 40 32.53 17.64 5.73
N ASP A 41 31.95 16.68 6.45
CA ASP A 41 32.33 16.35 7.83
C ASP A 41 33.72 15.71 7.92
N ASN A 42 34.12 14.94 6.89
CA ASN A 42 35.48 14.39 6.77
C ASN A 42 36.52 15.41 6.26
N LEU A 43 36.10 16.57 5.76
CA LEU A 43 36.95 17.59 5.11
C LEU A 43 37.33 18.79 5.98
N LEU A 44 37.02 18.78 7.28
CA LEU A 44 37.60 19.74 8.23
C LEU A 44 39.15 19.68 8.31
N GLY A 45 39.80 18.74 7.60
CA GLY A 45 41.25 18.61 7.52
C GLY A 45 41.95 19.07 6.22
N LYS A 46 41.40 18.86 5.00
CA LYS A 46 42.21 19.06 3.77
C LYS A 46 41.38 19.37 2.52
N ILE A 47 41.39 20.65 2.12
CA ILE A 47 41.15 21.19 0.75
C ILE A 47 39.76 20.94 0.18
N SER A 48 39.08 22.03 -0.21
CA SER A 48 37.75 22.10 -0.82
C SER A 48 37.61 21.36 -2.16
N GLN A 49 37.75 20.03 -2.16
CA GLN A 49 37.29 19.21 -3.27
C GLN A 49 35.77 19.37 -3.34
N LYS A 50 35.32 19.93 -4.47
CA LYS A 50 33.92 20.19 -4.82
C LYS A 50 33.05 18.99 -4.41
N LEU A 51 32.26 19.16 -3.35
CA LEU A 51 31.35 18.17 -2.76
C LEU A 51 30.31 17.78 -3.81
N LYS A 52 30.63 16.80 -4.65
CA LYS A 52 29.71 16.28 -5.66
C LYS A 52 28.98 15.07 -5.07
N GLY A 53 27.66 15.20 -4.91
CA GLY A 53 26.81 14.07 -4.61
C GLY A 53 26.95 12.98 -5.67
N SER A 54 27.00 11.73 -5.25
CA SER A 54 27.08 10.55 -6.12
C SER A 54 26.10 9.49 -5.66
N PHE A 55 25.38 8.87 -6.59
CA PHE A 55 24.45 7.78 -6.26
C PHE A 55 25.18 6.63 -5.57
N ASN A 56 26.31 6.17 -6.11
CA ASN A 56 27.10 5.09 -5.53
C ASN A 56 27.50 5.40 -4.08
N LYS A 57 28.08 6.59 -3.84
CA LYS A 57 28.50 6.99 -2.49
C LYS A 57 27.31 7.17 -1.54
N SER A 58 26.18 7.68 -2.03
CA SER A 58 24.98 7.87 -1.20
C SER A 58 24.35 6.53 -0.82
N ARG A 59 24.43 5.51 -1.69
CA ARG A 59 24.09 4.13 -1.34
C ARG A 59 25.00 3.61 -0.22
N ASP A 60 26.30 3.85 -0.30
CA ASP A 60 27.23 3.46 0.74
C ASP A 60 26.88 4.14 2.08
N VAL A 61 26.55 5.45 2.07
CA VAL A 61 26.10 6.16 3.29
C VAL A 61 24.90 5.46 3.92
N VAL A 62 23.85 5.17 3.14
CA VAL A 62 22.65 4.52 3.65
C VAL A 62 22.94 3.09 4.13
N LYS A 63 23.78 2.35 3.41
CA LYS A 63 24.22 1.00 3.78
C LYS A 63 24.95 0.99 5.13
N HIS A 64 25.94 1.85 5.31
CA HIS A 64 26.66 1.95 6.58
C HIS A 64 25.75 2.38 7.73
N TRP A 65 24.84 3.33 7.47
CA TRP A 65 23.82 3.72 8.45
C TRP A 65 22.94 2.53 8.82
N TRP A 66 22.42 1.79 7.84
CA TRP A 66 21.57 0.63 8.06
C TRP A 66 22.27 -0.44 8.89
N GLN A 67 23.50 -0.80 8.53
CA GLN A 67 24.28 -1.79 9.27
C GLN A 67 24.58 -1.35 10.71
N ARG A 68 24.83 -0.06 10.93
CA ARG A 68 25.03 0.48 12.28
C ARG A 68 23.78 0.34 13.14
N HIS A 69 22.60 0.58 12.57
CA HIS A 69 21.33 0.58 13.31
C HIS A 69 20.67 -0.80 13.42
N PHE A 70 20.79 -1.64 12.40
CA PHE A 70 20.06 -2.90 12.27
C PHE A 70 20.96 -4.13 12.07
N GLY A 71 22.26 -3.95 11.81
CA GLY A 71 23.18 -5.04 11.45
C GLY A 71 23.39 -6.13 12.51
N LYS A 72 23.00 -5.87 13.77
CA LYS A 72 23.00 -6.86 14.86
C LYS A 72 21.77 -7.78 14.84
N ASN A 73 20.67 -7.34 14.25
CA ASN A 73 19.37 -8.04 14.24
C ASN A 73 19.03 -8.58 12.85
N LYS A 74 19.98 -9.27 12.19
CA LYS A 74 19.78 -9.79 10.81
C LYS A 74 18.61 -10.76 10.67
N SER A 75 18.21 -11.43 11.76
CA SER A 75 17.02 -12.30 11.78
C SER A 75 15.70 -11.53 11.62
N GLN A 76 15.69 -10.21 11.80
CA GLN A 76 14.48 -9.39 11.73
C GLN A 76 14.51 -8.33 10.63
N THR A 77 15.66 -8.05 10.04
CA THR A 77 15.80 -6.99 9.03
C THR A 77 16.82 -7.38 7.98
N THR A 78 16.42 -7.28 6.72
CA THR A 78 17.29 -7.38 5.55
C THR A 78 17.70 -5.98 5.10
N GLU A 79 18.97 -5.81 4.69
CA GLU A 79 19.47 -4.55 4.12
C GLU A 79 18.69 -4.21 2.84
N PRO A 80 18.20 -2.97 2.68
CA PRO A 80 17.51 -2.58 1.46
C PRO A 80 18.48 -2.41 0.29
N GLU A 81 18.05 -2.83 -0.89
CA GLU A 81 18.72 -2.53 -2.15
C GLU A 81 18.17 -1.20 -2.68
N LEU A 82 19.03 -0.19 -2.71
CA LEU A 82 18.72 1.14 -3.21
C LEU A 82 19.51 1.42 -4.49
N GLU A 83 18.94 2.15 -5.44
CA GLU A 83 19.65 2.58 -6.64
C GLU A 83 19.79 4.10 -6.68
N ASN A 84 18.66 4.80 -6.60
CA ASN A 84 18.58 6.24 -6.81
C ASN A 84 17.79 7.00 -5.74
N GLY A 85 17.14 6.29 -4.80
CA GLY A 85 16.44 6.89 -3.66
C GLY A 85 15.03 7.41 -3.96
N SER A 86 14.53 7.24 -5.19
CA SER A 86 13.17 7.66 -5.58
C SER A 86 12.14 6.53 -5.63
N GLY A 87 12.56 5.26 -5.66
CA GLY A 87 11.63 4.13 -5.83
C GLY A 87 11.25 3.85 -7.29
N LEU A 88 11.85 4.53 -8.26
CA LEU A 88 11.58 4.31 -9.69
C LEU A 88 12.32 3.12 -10.28
N SER A 89 13.39 2.66 -9.62
CA SER A 89 14.18 1.55 -10.17
C SER A 89 13.48 0.21 -9.94
N ARG A 90 13.58 -0.65 -10.95
CA ARG A 90 13.10 -2.04 -10.89
C ARG A 90 14.05 -2.98 -10.15
N SER A 91 15.25 -2.52 -9.80
CA SER A 91 16.22 -3.28 -9.01
C SER A 91 16.08 -3.02 -7.51
N GLU A 92 15.37 -1.97 -7.09
CA GLU A 92 15.24 -1.63 -5.67
C GLU A 92 14.41 -2.67 -4.90
N ARG A 93 14.86 -3.04 -3.70
CA ARG A 93 14.21 -4.06 -2.85
C ARG A 93 14.23 -3.64 -1.39
N ILE A 94 13.11 -3.86 -0.72
CA ILE A 94 13.00 -3.77 0.74
C ILE A 94 11.85 -4.66 1.19
N SER A 95 12.01 -5.39 2.31
CA SER A 95 10.92 -6.19 2.88
C SER A 95 9.99 -5.32 3.72
N ALA A 96 8.73 -5.75 3.85
CA ALA A 96 7.76 -5.07 4.73
C ALA A 96 8.28 -5.00 6.18
N GLN A 97 8.97 -6.04 6.63
CA GLN A 97 9.56 -6.11 7.97
C GLN A 97 10.69 -5.09 8.17
N SER A 98 11.62 -4.97 7.21
CA SER A 98 12.69 -3.97 7.26
C SER A 98 12.14 -2.55 7.26
N LEU A 99 11.14 -2.26 6.43
CA LEU A 99 10.52 -0.94 6.38
C LEU A 99 9.74 -0.63 7.67
N THR A 100 9.09 -1.64 8.28
CA THR A 100 8.45 -1.50 9.60
C THR A 100 9.48 -1.17 10.68
N ALA A 101 10.63 -1.85 10.69
CA ALA A 101 11.71 -1.56 11.63
C ALA A 101 12.26 -0.14 11.45
N LEU A 102 12.39 0.32 10.20
CA LEU A 102 12.78 1.70 9.88
C LEU A 102 11.77 2.72 10.44
N LEU A 103 10.47 2.49 10.22
CA LEU A 103 9.40 3.37 10.74
C LEU A 103 9.38 3.40 12.27
N HIS A 104 9.59 2.26 12.93
CA HIS A 104 9.66 2.20 14.39
C HIS A 104 10.90 2.95 14.93
N THR A 105 12.04 2.86 14.26
CA THR A 105 13.23 3.66 14.59
C THR A 105 12.97 5.16 14.36
N ALA A 106 12.33 5.53 13.25
CA ALA A 106 11.98 6.92 12.96
C ALA A 106 11.00 7.52 13.98
N ALA A 107 10.06 6.72 14.50
CA ALA A 107 9.11 7.15 15.52
C ALA A 107 9.76 7.48 16.87
N LYS A 108 10.97 6.96 17.14
CA LYS A 108 11.75 7.24 18.36
C LYS A 108 12.71 8.42 18.20
N HIS A 109 12.83 8.97 16.99
CA HIS A 109 13.75 10.06 16.70
C HIS A 109 13.21 11.40 17.24
N PRO A 110 14.05 12.36 17.68
CA PRO A 110 13.61 13.69 18.12
C PRO A 110 12.79 14.49 17.09
N HIS A 111 12.87 14.11 15.81
CA HIS A 111 12.12 14.72 14.70
C HIS A 111 11.01 13.81 14.16
N ALA A 112 10.55 12.82 14.94
CA ALA A 112 9.51 11.88 14.54
C ALA A 112 8.25 12.60 14.02
N ASP A 113 7.78 13.62 14.74
CA ASP A 113 6.57 14.38 14.36
C ASP A 113 6.73 15.13 13.04
N VAL A 114 7.94 15.65 12.77
CA VAL A 114 8.23 16.36 11.51
C VAL A 114 8.20 15.36 10.35
N PHE A 115 8.83 14.20 10.51
CA PHE A 115 8.80 13.14 9.51
C PHE A 115 7.36 12.63 9.28
N ALA A 116 6.64 12.31 10.35
CA ALA A 116 5.25 11.89 10.31
C ALA A 116 4.35 12.87 9.53
N LYS A 117 4.41 14.16 9.86
CA LYS A 117 3.61 15.23 9.21
C LYS A 117 3.99 15.50 7.76
N SER A 118 5.17 15.04 7.33
CA SER A 118 5.58 15.13 5.93
C SER A 118 4.85 14.12 5.03
N LEU A 119 4.33 13.03 5.61
CA LEU A 119 3.59 12.00 4.87
C LEU A 119 2.19 12.50 4.49
N SER A 120 1.58 11.85 3.50
CA SER A 120 0.22 12.19 3.06
C SER A 120 -0.80 11.63 4.05
N ILE A 121 -1.83 12.40 4.37
CA ILE A 121 -2.93 11.97 5.23
C ILE A 121 -3.93 11.17 4.38
N ALA A 122 -4.21 9.93 4.80
CA ALA A 122 -5.11 9.02 4.11
C ALA A 122 -6.49 9.66 3.89
N GLY A 123 -6.90 9.71 2.62
CA GLY A 123 -8.19 10.29 2.21
C GLY A 123 -8.29 11.82 2.26
N VAL A 124 -7.22 12.53 2.64
CA VAL A 124 -7.25 13.99 2.82
C VAL A 124 -6.34 14.72 1.84
N ASP A 125 -5.06 14.33 1.74
CA ASP A 125 -4.10 15.07 0.93
C ASP A 125 -3.08 14.20 0.19
N GLY A 126 -2.25 14.87 -0.62
CA GLY A 126 -1.16 14.25 -1.38
C GLY A 126 -1.62 13.08 -2.24
N THR A 127 -0.74 12.09 -2.37
CA THR A 127 -1.03 10.88 -3.15
C THR A 127 -2.01 9.93 -2.45
N ALA A 128 -2.28 10.13 -1.15
CA ALA A 128 -3.21 9.33 -0.37
C ALA A 128 -4.67 9.87 -0.41
N ALA A 129 -4.91 11.05 -0.98
CA ALA A 129 -6.24 11.66 -1.06
C ALA A 129 -7.28 10.77 -1.78
N ASN A 130 -6.85 10.01 -2.79
CA ASN A 130 -7.74 9.13 -3.55
C ASN A 130 -8.25 7.92 -2.76
N MET A 131 -7.73 7.65 -1.55
CA MET A 131 -8.22 6.59 -0.66
C MET A 131 -9.70 6.81 -0.28
N ALA A 132 -10.12 8.05 -0.05
CA ALA A 132 -11.51 8.37 0.29
C ALA A 132 -12.50 7.98 -0.83
N LYS A 133 -12.07 8.03 -2.10
CA LYS A 133 -12.91 7.67 -3.26
C LYS A 133 -13.04 6.17 -3.45
N ARG A 134 -12.17 5.36 -2.84
CA ARG A 134 -12.13 3.90 -3.00
C ARG A 134 -12.95 3.15 -1.95
N GLY A 135 -13.70 3.88 -1.12
CA GLY A 135 -14.55 3.27 -0.10
C GLY A 135 -13.77 2.79 1.14
N VAL A 136 -12.55 3.29 1.35
CA VAL A 136 -11.93 3.23 2.68
C VAL A 136 -12.94 3.80 3.66
N ALA A 137 -13.33 3.01 4.67
CA ALA A 137 -14.36 3.35 5.62
C ALA A 137 -14.13 4.78 6.13
N ASN A 138 -15.20 5.58 6.23
CA ASN A 138 -15.12 6.97 6.69
C ASN A 138 -14.32 7.13 8.00
N ALA A 139 -14.27 6.06 8.82
CA ALA A 139 -13.52 5.98 10.05
C ALA A 139 -11.99 6.04 9.89
N SER A 140 -11.42 5.69 8.73
CA SER A 140 -9.97 5.63 8.49
C SER A 140 -9.43 6.85 7.72
N ILE A 141 -10.33 7.68 7.18
CA ILE A 141 -9.98 8.99 6.60
C ILE A 141 -9.40 9.87 7.71
N GLY A 142 -8.23 10.47 7.47
CA GLY A 142 -7.56 11.32 8.44
C GLY A 142 -6.79 10.57 9.53
N GLN A 143 -6.99 9.25 9.69
CA GLN A 143 -6.40 8.48 10.79
C GLN A 143 -5.04 7.87 10.46
N ALA A 144 -4.58 7.97 9.22
CA ALA A 144 -3.27 7.47 8.81
C ALA A 144 -2.47 8.51 8.02
N GLN A 145 -1.15 8.44 8.21
CA GLN A 145 -0.13 9.24 7.54
C GLN A 145 0.78 8.28 6.77
N LEU A 146 0.70 8.31 5.45
CA LEU A 146 1.23 7.27 4.57
C LEU A 146 2.08 7.87 3.45
N LYS A 147 3.13 7.16 3.09
CA LYS A 147 3.74 7.22 1.77
C LYS A 147 3.12 6.14 0.90
N THR A 148 2.72 6.51 -0.31
CA THR A 148 2.23 5.56 -1.31
C THR A 148 3.32 5.24 -2.35
N GLY A 149 3.25 4.05 -2.93
CA GLY A 149 4.03 3.64 -4.09
C GLY A 149 3.14 3.00 -5.15
N THR A 150 3.41 3.28 -6.42
CA THR A 150 2.72 2.63 -7.55
C THR A 150 3.67 2.58 -8.75
N LEU A 151 3.89 1.37 -9.24
CA LEU A 151 4.47 1.08 -10.54
C LEU A 151 3.51 0.14 -11.31
N ARG A 152 3.91 -0.36 -12.48
CA ARG A 152 3.06 -1.23 -13.33
C ARG A 152 2.52 -2.45 -12.58
N ASP A 153 3.40 -3.08 -11.80
CA ASP A 153 3.32 -4.39 -11.19
C ASP A 153 3.57 -4.32 -9.67
N VAL A 154 3.55 -3.11 -9.12
CA VAL A 154 3.76 -2.88 -7.69
C VAL A 154 2.77 -1.85 -7.17
N VAL A 155 2.13 -2.16 -6.05
CA VAL A 155 1.42 -1.17 -5.23
C VAL A 155 1.91 -1.31 -3.79
N SER A 156 2.10 -0.17 -3.12
CA SER A 156 2.56 -0.19 -1.73
C SER A 156 2.07 1.02 -0.93
N ILE A 157 2.00 0.81 0.38
CA ILE A 157 1.79 1.85 1.39
C ILE A 157 2.75 1.61 2.55
N ALA A 158 3.23 2.69 3.15
CA ALA A 158 4.03 2.62 4.37
C ALA A 158 3.84 3.88 5.19
N GLY A 159 3.70 3.75 6.50
CA GLY A 159 3.61 4.91 7.39
C GLY A 159 3.01 4.54 8.72
N TYR A 160 2.17 5.42 9.24
CA TYR A 160 1.58 5.25 10.57
C TYR A 160 0.06 5.41 10.52
N ALA A 161 -0.66 4.52 11.18
CA ALA A 161 -2.09 4.65 11.45
C ALA A 161 -2.34 4.87 12.94
N THR A 162 -3.46 5.49 13.26
CA THR A 162 -3.94 5.68 14.63
C THR A 162 -5.04 4.69 14.89
N ALA A 163 -4.83 3.78 15.82
CA ALA A 163 -5.84 2.82 16.27
C ALA A 163 -6.96 3.55 17.03
N GLN A 164 -8.13 2.91 17.18
CA GLN A 164 -9.22 3.44 18.02
C GLN A 164 -8.79 3.70 19.47
N SER A 165 -7.79 2.97 19.98
CA SER A 165 -7.20 3.18 21.30
C SER A 165 -6.41 4.50 21.42
N GLY A 166 -6.21 5.22 20.31
CA GLY A 166 -5.30 6.36 20.21
C GLY A 166 -3.83 5.97 20.04
N GLN A 167 -3.50 4.68 20.06
CA GLN A 167 -2.13 4.22 19.86
C GLN A 167 -1.74 4.36 18.38
N ARG A 168 -0.53 4.88 18.16
CA ARG A 168 0.04 5.00 16.82
C ARG A 168 0.78 3.71 16.44
N CYS A 169 0.42 3.16 15.29
CA CYS A 169 0.86 1.86 14.80
C CYS A 169 1.56 2.04 13.45
N SER A 170 2.66 1.31 13.22
CA SER A 170 3.33 1.30 11.92
C SER A 170 2.59 0.37 10.97
N VAL A 171 2.30 0.84 9.76
CA VAL A 171 1.59 0.09 8.73
C VAL A 171 2.48 -0.03 7.51
N VAL A 172 2.70 -1.24 7.02
CA VAL A 172 3.45 -1.49 5.78
C VAL A 172 2.77 -2.59 4.98
N GLY A 173 2.47 -2.28 3.72
CA GLY A 173 1.99 -3.26 2.75
C GLY A 173 2.70 -3.06 1.42
N ILE A 174 3.24 -4.14 0.87
CA ILE A 174 3.93 -4.17 -0.43
C ILE A 174 3.36 -5.35 -1.22
N ILE A 175 2.89 -5.09 -2.43
CA ILE A 175 2.33 -6.12 -3.30
C ILE A 175 3.06 -6.04 -4.64
N ASN A 176 3.75 -7.12 -4.99
CA ASN A 176 4.41 -7.29 -6.27
C ASN A 176 3.62 -8.31 -7.09
N HIS A 177 2.95 -7.87 -8.15
CA HIS A 177 2.13 -8.74 -9.00
C HIS A 177 1.83 -8.07 -10.35
N PRO A 178 1.75 -8.81 -11.48
CA PRO A 178 1.36 -8.22 -12.78
C PRO A 178 0.02 -7.48 -12.74
N ASN A 179 -0.89 -7.89 -11.86
CA ASN A 179 -2.18 -7.23 -11.60
C ASN A 179 -2.21 -6.49 -10.25
N ALA A 180 -1.08 -5.99 -9.75
CA ALA A 180 -0.98 -5.25 -8.48
C ALA A 180 -2.02 -4.12 -8.33
N PRO A 181 -2.41 -3.37 -9.38
CA PRO A 181 -3.48 -2.36 -9.28
C PRO A 181 -4.80 -2.86 -8.67
N SER A 182 -5.17 -4.12 -8.90
CA SER A 182 -6.39 -4.74 -8.38
C SER A 182 -6.34 -4.98 -6.87
N ALA A 183 -5.14 -5.11 -6.29
CA ALA A 183 -4.94 -5.41 -4.88
C ALA A 183 -4.88 -4.16 -3.98
N ARG A 184 -5.15 -2.96 -4.52
CA ARG A 184 -5.18 -1.72 -3.72
C ARG A 184 -6.20 -1.76 -2.59
N ALA A 185 -7.33 -2.43 -2.80
CA ALA A 185 -8.34 -2.61 -1.76
C ALA A 185 -7.80 -3.35 -0.54
N ALA A 186 -6.89 -4.32 -0.73
CA ALA A 186 -6.25 -5.03 0.39
C ALA A 186 -5.31 -4.12 1.20
N LEU A 187 -4.60 -3.21 0.53
CA LEU A 187 -3.76 -2.20 1.19
C LEU A 187 -4.62 -1.16 1.93
N ASP A 188 -5.70 -0.71 1.31
CA ASP A 188 -6.68 0.18 1.92
C ASP A 188 -7.26 -0.46 3.20
N ALA A 189 -7.63 -1.75 3.15
CA ALA A 189 -8.10 -2.51 4.32
C ALA A 189 -7.04 -2.65 5.42
N LEU A 190 -5.76 -2.81 5.09
CA LEU A 190 -4.68 -2.87 6.08
C LEU A 190 -4.61 -1.59 6.93
N VAL A 191 -4.90 -0.43 6.33
CA VAL A 191 -4.96 0.85 7.05
C VAL A 191 -6.16 0.90 8.00
N GLU A 192 -7.28 0.29 7.62
CA GLU A 192 -8.45 0.14 8.49
C GLU A 192 -8.18 -0.81 9.66
N VAL A 193 -7.40 -1.88 9.43
CA VAL A 193 -7.03 -2.91 10.39
C VAL A 193 -6.18 -2.33 11.51
N ASP A 194 -5.07 -1.67 11.19
CA ASP A 194 -4.27 -1.00 12.22
C ASP A 194 -5.00 0.22 12.83
N GLY A 195 -6.10 0.65 12.19
CA GLY A 195 -7.08 1.60 12.73
C GLY A 195 -8.15 0.99 13.64
N GLY A 196 -8.32 -0.35 13.69
CA GLY A 196 -9.34 -1.02 14.53
C GLY A 196 -9.88 -2.41 14.12
N ARG A 197 -9.24 -3.20 13.25
CA ARG A 197 -9.59 -4.63 12.98
C ARG A 197 -8.39 -5.56 13.20
N SER A 198 -8.61 -6.85 13.45
CA SER A 198 -7.54 -7.85 13.52
C SER A 198 -6.98 -8.18 12.13
N LEU A 199 -5.66 -8.35 12.00
CA LEU A 199 -5.00 -8.78 10.76
C LEU A 199 -5.55 -10.14 10.28
N ASN A 200 -5.88 -11.04 11.20
CA ASN A 200 -6.48 -12.33 10.88
C ASN A 200 -7.91 -12.18 10.34
N ASP A 201 -8.71 -11.28 10.90
CA ASP A 201 -10.08 -11.03 10.41
C ASP A 201 -10.08 -10.40 9.01
N ALA A 202 -9.08 -9.57 8.69
CA ALA A 202 -8.95 -8.96 7.38
C ALA A 202 -8.35 -9.90 6.33
N LEU A 203 -7.41 -10.77 6.72
CA LEU A 203 -6.91 -11.85 5.87
C LEU A 203 -8.01 -12.87 5.60
N ASP A 204 -8.76 -13.28 6.62
CA ASP A 204 -9.91 -14.17 6.47
C ASP A 204 -11.00 -13.51 5.62
N TYR A 205 -11.30 -12.22 5.81
CA TYR A 205 -12.23 -11.49 4.93
C TYR A 205 -11.72 -11.43 3.48
N ALA A 206 -10.46 -11.07 3.23
CA ALA A 206 -9.91 -10.96 1.89
C ALA A 206 -9.82 -12.33 1.17
N ILE A 207 -9.43 -13.39 1.88
CA ILE A 207 -9.29 -14.76 1.36
C ILE A 207 -10.67 -15.40 1.17
N GLN A 208 -11.57 -15.29 2.15
CA GLN A 208 -12.94 -15.79 2.04
C GLN A 208 -13.68 -15.07 0.91
N TYR A 209 -13.54 -13.75 0.78
CA TYR A 209 -14.22 -12.97 -0.26
C TYR A 209 -13.69 -13.27 -1.67
N SER A 210 -12.36 -13.42 -1.81
CA SER A 210 -11.73 -13.74 -3.10
C SER A 210 -12.05 -15.16 -3.59
N LEU A 211 -11.96 -16.18 -2.72
CA LEU A 211 -12.14 -17.57 -3.17
C LEU A 211 -13.62 -17.97 -3.29
N SER A 212 -14.48 -17.51 -2.37
CA SER A 212 -15.89 -17.93 -2.38
C SER A 212 -16.73 -17.16 -3.39
N ALA A 213 -16.49 -15.86 -3.60
CA ALA A 213 -17.27 -15.08 -4.57
C ALA A 213 -16.96 -15.47 -6.02
N ASP A 214 -15.70 -15.79 -6.34
CA ASP A 214 -15.31 -16.20 -7.69
C ASP A 214 -15.82 -17.60 -8.01
N ILE A 215 -15.67 -18.57 -7.12
CA ILE A 215 -16.14 -19.95 -7.36
C ILE A 215 -17.67 -20.02 -7.39
N ILE A 216 -18.35 -19.37 -6.45
CA ILE A 216 -19.82 -19.34 -6.42
C ILE A 216 -20.35 -18.52 -7.61
N GLY A 217 -19.68 -17.43 -7.97
CA GLY A 217 -19.98 -16.61 -9.15
C GLY A 217 -19.82 -17.40 -10.45
N TYR A 218 -18.73 -18.14 -10.63
CA TYR A 218 -18.52 -18.99 -11.79
C TYR A 218 -19.54 -20.14 -11.86
N ILE A 219 -19.81 -20.82 -10.75
CA ILE A 219 -20.84 -21.88 -10.71
C ILE A 219 -22.23 -21.30 -11.06
N ALA A 220 -22.59 -20.15 -10.48
CA ALA A 220 -23.87 -19.49 -10.76
C ALA A 220 -23.98 -18.99 -12.21
N ALA A 221 -22.92 -18.38 -12.76
CA ALA A 221 -22.87 -17.93 -14.16
C ALA A 221 -22.94 -19.10 -15.15
N THR A 222 -22.29 -20.23 -14.81
CA THR A 222 -22.32 -21.43 -15.65
C THR A 222 -23.70 -22.09 -15.61
N LEU A 223 -24.29 -22.23 -14.43
CA LEU A 223 -25.63 -22.82 -14.26
C LEU A 223 -26.72 -21.97 -14.93
N THR A 224 -26.65 -20.64 -14.81
CA THR A 224 -27.58 -19.75 -15.52
C THR A 224 -27.41 -19.85 -17.02
N THR A 225 -26.18 -19.85 -17.55
CA THR A 225 -25.91 -19.99 -18.99
C THR A 225 -26.41 -21.34 -19.52
N VAL A 226 -26.07 -22.46 -18.86
CA VAL A 226 -26.47 -23.82 -19.28
C VAL A 226 -27.99 -24.02 -19.19
N SER A 227 -28.69 -23.32 -18.29
CA SER A 227 -30.15 -23.41 -18.19
C SER A 227 -30.90 -22.85 -19.41
N PHE A 228 -30.28 -21.94 -20.18
CA PHE A 228 -30.91 -21.33 -21.36
C PHE A 228 -30.52 -22.00 -22.69
N VAL A 229 -29.38 -22.70 -22.77
CA VAL A 229 -28.89 -23.28 -24.04
C VAL A 229 -29.83 -24.35 -24.62
N PRO A 230 -30.36 -25.32 -23.85
CA PRO A 230 -31.28 -26.32 -24.40
C PRO A 230 -32.60 -25.69 -24.88
N GLN A 231 -33.13 -24.71 -24.13
CA GLN A 231 -34.39 -24.05 -24.43
C GLN A 231 -34.28 -23.13 -25.66
N ALA A 232 -33.18 -22.39 -25.78
CA ALA A 232 -32.89 -21.54 -26.94
C ALA A 232 -32.68 -22.39 -28.21
N TRP A 233 -31.95 -23.49 -28.11
CA TRP A 233 -31.73 -24.43 -29.21
C TRP A 233 -33.05 -25.05 -29.70
N HIS A 234 -33.90 -25.50 -28.77
CA HIS A 234 -35.21 -26.06 -29.10
C HIS A 234 -36.08 -25.02 -29.82
N THR A 235 -36.12 -23.79 -29.32
CA THR A 235 -36.89 -22.68 -29.92
C THR A 235 -36.38 -22.33 -31.33
N PHE A 236 -35.07 -22.28 -31.56
CA PHE A 236 -34.50 -22.05 -32.91
C PHE A 236 -34.83 -23.18 -33.89
N ARG A 237 -34.86 -24.44 -33.42
CA ARG A 237 -35.17 -25.61 -34.26
C ARG A 237 -36.67 -25.73 -34.56
N THR A 238 -37.52 -25.38 -33.60
CA THR A 238 -38.98 -25.55 -33.70
C THR A 238 -39.72 -24.28 -34.14
N LYS A 239 -39.06 -23.12 -34.09
CA LYS A 239 -39.63 -21.78 -34.35
C LYS A 239 -40.91 -21.49 -33.53
N ASP A 240 -41.04 -22.13 -32.37
CA ASP A 240 -42.20 -22.00 -31.49
C ASP A 240 -41.76 -21.51 -30.11
N VAL A 241 -42.36 -20.40 -29.67
CA VAL A 241 -42.06 -19.70 -28.41
C VAL A 241 -43.19 -19.86 -27.38
N SER A 242 -44.25 -20.60 -27.71
CA SER A 242 -45.45 -20.75 -26.87
C SER A 242 -45.19 -21.48 -25.53
N GLY A 243 -44.05 -22.17 -25.38
CA GLY A 243 -43.65 -22.90 -24.17
C GLY A 243 -42.81 -22.12 -23.16
N ILE A 244 -42.58 -20.81 -23.35
CA ILE A 244 -41.74 -20.03 -22.44
C ILE A 244 -42.53 -19.71 -21.15
N SER A 245 -42.25 -20.50 -20.10
CA SER A 245 -42.94 -20.39 -18.81
C SER A 245 -42.57 -19.10 -18.07
N LEU A 246 -43.60 -18.34 -17.66
CA LEU A 246 -43.49 -17.19 -16.75
C LEU A 246 -42.75 -17.56 -15.45
N GLY A 247 -42.83 -18.83 -15.02
CA GLY A 247 -42.15 -19.34 -13.84
C GLY A 247 -40.61 -19.27 -13.96
N MET A 248 -40.05 -19.50 -15.14
CA MET A 248 -38.60 -19.42 -15.37
C MET A 248 -38.09 -17.98 -15.18
N TYR A 249 -38.76 -16.99 -15.77
CA TYR A 249 -38.38 -15.58 -15.60
C TYR A 249 -38.60 -15.08 -14.17
N SER A 250 -39.59 -15.63 -13.47
CA SER A 250 -39.83 -15.32 -12.06
C SER A 250 -38.68 -15.80 -11.19
N VAL A 251 -38.21 -17.04 -11.38
CA VAL A 251 -37.05 -17.59 -10.66
C VAL A 251 -35.77 -16.81 -10.97
N PHE A 252 -35.55 -16.43 -12.24
CA PHE A 252 -34.39 -15.63 -12.64
C PHE A 252 -34.39 -14.23 -11.99
N THR A 253 -35.54 -13.54 -12.00
CA THR A 253 -35.68 -12.20 -11.42
C THR A 253 -35.49 -12.24 -9.90
N VAL A 254 -36.02 -13.27 -9.23
CA VAL A 254 -35.79 -13.50 -7.80
C VAL A 254 -34.31 -13.77 -7.52
N GLY A 255 -33.62 -14.52 -8.37
CA GLY A 255 -32.18 -14.76 -8.26
C GLY A 255 -31.36 -13.48 -8.31
N ILE A 256 -31.64 -12.58 -9.25
CA ILE A 256 -30.98 -11.26 -9.33
C ILE A 256 -31.30 -10.39 -8.11
N ALA A 257 -32.55 -10.39 -7.64
CA ALA A 257 -32.96 -9.62 -6.47
C ALA A 257 -32.27 -10.09 -5.18
N LEU A 258 -32.14 -11.41 -4.99
CA LEU A 258 -31.40 -12.00 -3.86
C LEU A 258 -29.91 -11.65 -3.91
N TRP A 259 -29.33 -11.56 -5.11
CA TRP A 259 -27.94 -11.14 -5.30
C TRP A 259 -27.71 -9.68 -4.86
N LEU A 260 -28.67 -8.80 -5.17
CA LEU A 260 -28.66 -7.41 -4.73
C LEU A 260 -28.80 -7.28 -3.20
N VAL A 261 -29.70 -8.05 -2.59
CA VAL A 261 -29.87 -8.10 -1.12
C VAL A 261 -28.61 -8.60 -0.42
N TYR A 262 -27.99 -9.65 -0.94
CA TYR A 262 -26.72 -10.17 -0.42
C TYR A 262 -25.61 -9.09 -0.45
N GLY A 263 -25.47 -8.36 -1.56
CA GLY A 263 -24.52 -7.26 -1.66
C GLY A 263 -24.76 -6.14 -0.64
N LEU A 264 -26.03 -5.84 -0.33
CA LEU A 264 -26.41 -4.87 0.69
C LEU A 264 -26.15 -5.38 2.12
N MET A 265 -26.41 -6.65 2.40
CA MET A 265 -26.16 -7.24 3.73
C MET A 265 -24.67 -7.25 4.11
N LEU A 266 -23.78 -7.49 3.13
CA LEU A 266 -22.33 -7.40 3.31
C LEU A 266 -21.87 -6.01 3.76
N SER A 267 -22.53 -4.94 3.28
CA SER A 267 -22.22 -3.57 3.70
C SER A 267 -22.63 -3.29 5.15
N ALA A 268 -23.69 -3.94 5.65
CA ALA A 268 -24.22 -3.73 7.00
C ALA A 268 -23.47 -4.51 8.08
N TRP A 269 -23.04 -5.74 7.78
CA TRP A 269 -22.32 -6.62 8.72
C TRP A 269 -20.95 -6.06 9.12
N LEU A 270 -20.36 -5.23 8.25
CA LEU A 270 -19.08 -4.57 8.45
C LEU A 270 -19.06 -3.58 9.64
N SER A 271 -20.23 -3.17 10.15
CA SER A 271 -20.37 -2.07 11.11
C SER A 271 -20.52 -2.49 12.59
N SER A 272 -20.59 -3.80 12.91
CA SER A 272 -21.12 -4.28 14.20
C SER A 272 -20.14 -5.02 15.14
N LEU A 273 -18.82 -5.03 14.91
CA LEU A 273 -17.88 -5.75 15.78
C LEU A 273 -17.04 -4.82 16.67
N PRO A 274 -16.97 -5.07 18.00
CA PRO A 274 -16.04 -4.37 18.90
C PRO A 274 -14.77 -5.22 19.11
N MET A 275 -13.56 -4.68 18.95
CA MET A 275 -12.36 -5.37 19.44
C MET A 275 -11.15 -4.47 19.66
N SER A 276 -10.47 -4.69 20.78
CA SER A 276 -9.21 -4.04 21.17
C SER A 276 -8.14 -5.10 21.43
N LEU A 277 -7.03 -5.09 20.69
CA LEU A 277 -5.79 -5.86 20.92
C LEU A 277 -4.59 -5.20 20.20
N PRO A 278 -3.33 -5.56 20.53
CA PRO A 278 -2.15 -4.75 20.22
C PRO A 278 -1.72 -4.79 18.74
N CYS A 279 -1.39 -3.61 18.21
CA CYS A 279 -1.05 -3.34 16.82
C CYS A 279 0.34 -3.87 16.38
N ILE A 280 0.37 -4.88 15.52
CA ILE A 280 1.42 -5.06 14.49
C ILE A 280 0.77 -5.67 13.24
N GLY A 281 0.29 -4.85 12.29
CA GLY A 281 -0.14 -5.29 10.97
C GLY A 281 1.04 -5.39 9.98
N LYS A 282 1.21 -6.55 9.32
CA LYS A 282 2.18 -6.75 8.24
C LYS A 282 1.51 -7.52 7.10
N LEU A 283 1.63 -7.04 5.87
CA LEU A 283 1.19 -7.77 4.68
C LEU A 283 2.32 -7.74 3.63
N ASP A 284 2.90 -8.91 3.37
CA ASP A 284 3.89 -9.12 2.29
C ASP A 284 3.35 -10.26 1.42
N ILE A 285 2.90 -9.93 0.21
CA ILE A 285 2.47 -10.92 -0.79
C ILE A 285 3.50 -10.86 -1.90
N GLY A 286 4.54 -11.68 -1.74
CA GLY A 286 5.63 -11.88 -2.70
C GLY A 286 5.91 -13.37 -2.81
N ASP A 287 5.97 -13.85 -4.06
CA ASP A 287 6.26 -15.23 -4.42
C ASP A 287 7.63 -15.68 -3.88
N GLU A 288 7.63 -16.54 -2.86
CA GLU A 288 8.82 -17.30 -2.42
C GLU A 288 9.07 -18.54 -3.30
N THR A 289 8.44 -18.67 -4.47
CA THR A 289 8.75 -19.73 -5.45
C THR A 289 9.56 -19.20 -6.63
N ALA A 290 10.78 -18.77 -6.32
CA ALA A 290 11.88 -18.86 -7.26
C ALA A 290 12.99 -19.73 -6.64
N LEU A 291 12.89 -21.03 -6.86
CA LEU A 291 14.00 -21.99 -6.78
C LEU A 291 13.81 -23.07 -7.84
N PRO A 292 14.88 -23.60 -8.47
CA PRO A 292 16.27 -23.14 -8.51
C PRO A 292 16.61 -22.29 -9.75
#